data_AF-A0A4Q5ZRY4-F1
#
_entry.id   AF-A0A4Q5ZRY4-F1
#
_cell.length_a   1.000
_cell.length_b   1.000
_cell.length_c   1.000
_cell.angle_alpha   90.00
_cell.angle_beta   90.00
_cell.angle_gamma   90.00
#
_symmetry.space_group_name_H-M   'P 1'
#
loop_
_entity.id
_entity.type
_entity.pdbx_description
1 polymer ?
#
loop_
_entity_poly.entity_id
_entity_poly.type
_entity_poly.pdbx_seq_one_letter_code
_entity_poly.pdbx_strand_id
1 'polypeptide(L)'
;AADSVCQSPKEGRILVDLPIPLEDMPTGWKQAGAVGQEVYGGALAYILATYTYKRFENVPVIIYCNYPIYQSEYQLTGKNSGYVILRLSGTADYTCCIRLLAKGRQLPSVQLLDEDDTTSEPLNPTETDKHYQEYKVRGNLRLRVEWTN
;
A
#
# COMPACT_ATOMS: atom_id res chain seq x y z
N ALA A 1 -3.80 1.38 54.41
CA ALA A 1 -4.31 1.39 53.03
C ALA A 1 -3.16 1.72 52.08
N ALA A 2 -2.35 0.72 51.70
CA ALA A 2 -1.25 0.86 50.75
C ALA A 2 -0.80 -0.51 50.16
N ASP A 3 -1.67 -1.53 50.12
CA ASP A 3 -1.28 -2.90 49.70
C ASP A 3 -1.76 -3.30 48.29
N SER A 4 -2.32 -2.37 47.50
CA SER A 4 -2.88 -2.72 46.18
C SER A 4 -1.90 -2.62 45.00
N VAL A 5 -0.63 -2.31 45.21
CA VAL A 5 0.35 -2.16 44.11
C VAL A 5 1.26 -3.39 44.03
N CYS A 6 1.11 -4.15 42.95
CA CYS A 6 1.96 -5.30 42.64
C CYS A 6 3.41 -4.86 42.37
N GLN A 7 4.39 -5.43 43.08
CA GLN A 7 5.82 -5.09 42.93
C GLN A 7 6.43 -5.59 41.62
N SER A 8 5.85 -6.64 41.00
CA SER A 8 6.27 -7.15 39.69
C SER A 8 5.10 -7.86 39.01
N PRO A 9 4.69 -7.46 37.80
CA PRO A 9 3.61 -8.12 37.08
C PRO A 9 3.96 -9.58 36.79
N LYS A 10 3.06 -10.50 37.14
CA LYS A 10 3.19 -11.93 36.84
C LYS A 10 2.83 -12.25 35.38
N GLU A 11 2.02 -11.39 34.77
CA GLU A 11 1.44 -11.52 33.43
C GLU A 11 1.52 -10.16 32.70
N GLY A 12 1.28 -10.13 31.39
CA GLY A 12 1.32 -8.87 30.61
C GLY A 12 2.72 -8.28 30.45
N ARG A 13 3.72 -9.12 30.12
CA ARG A 13 5.10 -8.66 29.88
C ARG A 13 5.22 -8.04 28.50
N ILE A 14 5.82 -6.85 28.43
CA ILE A 14 6.22 -6.25 27.17
C ILE A 14 7.50 -6.94 26.69
N LEU A 15 7.40 -7.69 25.60
CA LEU A 15 8.56 -8.25 24.90
C LEU A 15 8.98 -7.26 23.83
N VAL A 16 9.92 -6.37 24.16
CA VAL A 16 10.37 -5.28 23.28
C VAL A 16 11.04 -5.76 21.99
N ASP A 17 11.58 -6.98 21.99
CA ASP A 17 12.21 -7.60 20.82
C ASP A 17 11.21 -8.28 19.88
N LEU A 18 9.93 -8.33 20.26
CA LEU A 18 8.91 -8.96 19.46
C LEU A 18 8.32 -7.96 18.46
N PRO A 19 8.43 -8.20 17.14
CA PRO A 19 7.96 -7.25 16.12
C PRO A 19 6.44 -7.18 16.02
N ILE A 20 5.73 -8.11 16.65
CA ILE A 20 4.28 -8.23 16.60
C ILE A 20 3.76 -8.45 18.02
N PRO A 21 2.81 -7.65 18.52
CA PRO A 21 2.16 -7.93 19.79
C PRO A 21 1.43 -9.26 19.73
N LEU A 22 1.71 -10.12 20.71
CA LEU A 22 0.99 -11.36 20.95
C LEU A 22 0.02 -11.14 22.10
N GLU A 23 -1.26 -11.37 21.84
CA GLU A 23 -2.28 -11.43 22.90
C GLU A 23 -2.64 -12.89 23.20
N ASP A 24 -3.23 -13.10 24.38
CA ASP A 24 -3.81 -14.37 24.80
C ASP A 24 -2.78 -15.50 25.07
N MET A 25 -1.65 -15.13 25.68
CA MET A 25 -0.85 -16.13 26.40
C MET A 25 -1.65 -16.62 27.61
N PRO A 26 -1.91 -17.94 27.76
CA PRO A 26 -2.74 -18.44 28.84
C PRO A 26 -2.19 -18.01 30.19
N THR A 27 -3.09 -17.59 31.08
CA THR A 27 -2.76 -17.28 32.47
C THR A 27 -2.55 -18.58 33.26
N GLY A 28 -1.51 -18.62 34.12
CA GLY A 28 -1.17 -19.79 34.94
C GLY A 28 -0.16 -20.80 34.35
N TRP A 29 -0.26 -22.07 34.76
CA TRP A 29 0.75 -23.13 34.61
C TRP A 29 0.78 -23.84 33.25
N LYS A 30 0.03 -23.35 32.25
CA LYS A 30 -0.05 -24.01 30.93
C LYS A 30 1.03 -23.47 30.01
N GLN A 31 1.61 -24.34 29.20
CA GLN A 31 2.65 -23.96 28.24
C GLN A 31 2.10 -22.95 27.23
N ALA A 32 2.85 -21.87 26.98
CA ALA A 32 2.56 -20.94 25.90
C ALA A 32 2.48 -21.69 24.55
N GLY A 33 1.47 -21.35 23.72
CA GLY A 33 1.21 -22.01 22.44
C GLY A 33 0.27 -23.22 22.50
N ALA A 34 -0.31 -23.55 23.66
CA ALA A 34 -1.32 -24.60 23.82
C ALA A 34 -2.75 -24.20 23.38
N VAL A 35 -2.96 -22.91 23.09
CA VAL A 35 -4.19 -22.32 22.51
C VAL A 35 -3.80 -21.43 21.33
N GLY A 36 -4.75 -21.19 20.41
CA GLY A 36 -4.52 -20.31 19.26
C GLY A 36 -4.08 -18.92 19.71
N GLN A 37 -3.01 -18.40 19.12
CA GLN A 37 -2.45 -17.09 19.45
C GLN A 37 -3.09 -16.03 18.56
N GLU A 38 -3.57 -14.93 19.16
CA GLU A 38 -3.98 -13.76 18.39
C GLU A 38 -2.76 -12.90 18.09
N VAL A 39 -2.43 -12.83 16.81
CA VAL A 39 -1.34 -12.02 16.27
C VAL A 39 -1.92 -10.67 15.88
N TYR A 40 -1.71 -9.64 16.71
CA TYR A 40 -2.10 -8.28 16.37
C TYR A 40 -1.07 -7.72 15.40
N GLY A 41 -1.29 -7.95 14.10
CA GLY A 41 -0.31 -7.71 13.03
C GLY A 41 0.53 -6.45 13.24
N GLY A 42 1.83 -6.63 13.47
CA GLY A 42 2.82 -5.60 13.82
C GLY A 42 2.89 -4.47 12.80
N ALA A 43 1.95 -3.53 12.90
CA ALA A 43 1.67 -2.50 11.91
C ALA A 43 1.43 -3.03 10.47
N LEU A 44 1.09 -4.31 10.30
CA LEU A 44 1.01 -4.93 8.96
C LEU A 44 0.03 -4.20 8.05
N ALA A 45 -1.12 -3.77 8.58
CA ALA A 45 -2.09 -2.98 7.80
C ALA A 45 -1.49 -1.67 7.29
N TYR A 46 -0.69 -0.97 8.10
CA TYR A 46 -0.01 0.26 7.70
C TYR A 46 1.09 -0.01 6.68
N ILE A 47 1.88 -1.07 6.89
CA ILE A 47 2.91 -1.50 5.94
C ILE A 47 2.28 -1.82 4.58
N LEU A 48 1.21 -2.61 4.55
CA LEU A 48 0.47 -2.93 3.33
C LEU A 48 -0.09 -1.67 2.66
N ALA A 49 -0.60 -0.70 3.43
CA ALA A 49 -1.07 0.57 2.88
C ALA A 49 0.06 1.33 2.14
N THR A 50 1.30 1.29 2.62
CA THR A 50 2.44 1.92 1.91
C THR A 50 2.83 1.19 0.61
N TYR A 51 2.50 -0.09 0.49
CA TYR A 51 2.71 -0.85 -0.74
C TYR A 51 1.59 -0.65 -1.74
N THR A 52 0.36 -0.41 -1.30
CA THR A 52 -0.80 -0.24 -2.18
C THR A 52 -1.02 1.20 -2.61
N TYR A 53 -0.68 2.19 -1.77
CA TYR A 53 -0.80 3.61 -2.11
C TYR A 53 0.56 4.27 -2.32
N LYS A 54 0.73 4.94 -3.46
CA LYS A 54 1.85 5.84 -3.72
C LYS A 54 1.35 7.27 -3.81
N ARG A 55 1.90 8.11 -2.92
CA ARG A 55 1.67 9.55 -2.85
C ARG A 55 3.01 10.25 -2.84
N PHE A 56 3.20 11.18 -3.76
CA PHE A 56 4.38 12.03 -3.81
C PHE A 56 4.00 13.47 -3.49
N GLU A 57 4.96 14.26 -3.01
CA GLU A 57 4.73 15.65 -2.62
C GLU A 57 4.31 16.52 -3.82
N ASN A 58 5.04 16.42 -4.93
CA ASN A 58 4.86 17.28 -6.11
C ASN A 58 4.06 16.64 -7.25
N VAL A 59 3.43 15.48 -7.02
CA VAL A 59 2.58 14.79 -8.01
C VAL A 59 1.10 15.05 -7.68
N PRO A 60 0.27 15.46 -8.66
CA PRO A 60 -1.15 15.78 -8.44
C PRO A 60 -2.07 14.55 -8.41
N VAL A 61 -1.50 13.35 -8.52
CA VAL A 61 -2.19 12.06 -8.58
C VAL A 61 -1.73 11.19 -7.41
N ILE A 62 -2.67 10.51 -6.76
CA ILE A 62 -2.40 9.42 -5.82
C ILE A 62 -2.63 8.12 -6.59
N ILE A 63 -1.72 7.16 -6.48
CA ILE A 63 -1.83 5.90 -7.21
C ILE A 63 -2.15 4.80 -6.20
N TYR A 64 -3.27 4.11 -6.41
CA TYR A 64 -3.66 2.93 -5.65
C TYR A 64 -3.53 1.69 -6.52
N CYS A 65 -3.00 0.60 -5.98
CA CYS A 65 -3.08 -0.72 -6.58
C CYS A 65 -3.42 -1.75 -5.50
N ASN A 66 -4.31 -2.70 -5.83
CA ASN A 66 -4.61 -3.81 -4.91
C ASN A 66 -3.50 -4.88 -4.89
N TYR A 67 -2.50 -4.78 -5.75
CA TYR A 67 -1.23 -5.51 -5.66
C TYR A 67 -0.13 -4.58 -5.12
N PRO A 68 0.87 -5.11 -4.39
CA PRO A 68 2.00 -4.31 -3.92
C PRO A 68 2.76 -3.62 -5.05
N ILE A 69 3.16 -2.37 -4.81
CA ILE A 69 4.07 -1.59 -5.66
C ILE A 69 5.43 -1.53 -4.96
N TYR A 70 6.44 -2.18 -5.54
CA TYR A 70 7.76 -2.32 -4.93
C TYR A 70 8.72 -1.20 -5.29
N GLN A 71 8.56 -0.61 -6.47
CA GLN A 71 9.37 0.50 -6.94
C GLN A 71 8.48 1.57 -7.50
N SER A 72 8.82 2.82 -7.20
CA SER A 72 8.09 3.96 -7.69
C SER A 72 8.99 5.18 -7.69
N GLU A 73 9.14 5.81 -8.85
CA GLU A 73 9.93 7.01 -9.05
C GLU A 73 9.12 8.00 -9.89
N TYR A 74 9.33 9.31 -9.68
CA TYR A 74 8.65 10.33 -10.45
C TYR A 74 9.64 11.35 -10.98
N GLN A 75 9.31 11.94 -12.13
CA GLN A 75 10.04 13.06 -12.69
C GLN A 75 9.07 14.15 -13.14
N LEU A 76 9.42 15.39 -12.82
CA LEU A 76 8.73 16.56 -13.35
C LEU A 76 9.34 16.91 -14.72
N THR A 77 8.51 17.07 -15.73
CA THR A 77 8.93 17.51 -17.08
C THR A 77 8.64 19.00 -17.31
N GLY A 78 7.84 19.60 -16.44
CA GLY A 78 7.49 21.01 -16.45
C GLY A 78 6.85 21.41 -15.12
N LYS A 79 6.36 22.65 -15.04
CA LYS A 79 5.71 23.16 -13.82
C LYS A 79 4.47 22.35 -13.41
N ASN A 80 3.72 21.87 -14.41
CA ASN A 80 2.43 21.20 -14.25
C ASN A 80 2.36 19.83 -14.93
N SER A 81 3.51 19.28 -15.34
CA SER A 81 3.59 18.03 -16.10
C SER A 81 4.71 17.14 -15.58
N GLY A 82 4.54 15.85 -15.75
CA GLY A 82 5.52 14.86 -15.35
C GLY A 82 4.99 13.46 -15.49
N TYR A 83 5.76 12.51 -14.98
CA TYR A 83 5.39 11.10 -14.97
C TYR A 83 5.85 10.39 -13.69
N VAL A 84 5.16 9.28 -13.38
CA VAL A 84 5.55 8.31 -12.35
C VAL A 84 5.77 6.96 -13.04
N ILE A 85 6.91 6.32 -12.79
CA ILE A 85 7.14 4.92 -13.13
C ILE A 85 6.86 4.06 -11.90
N LEU A 86 6.14 2.96 -12.08
CA LEU A 86 5.79 2.00 -11.04
C LEU A 86 6.19 0.59 -11.46
N ARG A 87 6.65 -0.23 -10.52
CA ARG A 87 6.76 -1.69 -10.69
C ARG A 87 5.72 -2.40 -9.84
N LEU A 88 4.79 -3.07 -10.50
CA LEU A 88 3.77 -3.89 -9.82
C LEU A 88 4.34 -5.25 -9.42
N SER A 89 3.84 -5.79 -8.32
CA SER A 89 3.97 -7.19 -7.92
C SER A 89 3.02 -8.10 -8.71
N GLY A 90 2.92 -9.36 -8.31
CA GLY A 90 2.07 -10.38 -8.90
C GLY A 90 2.72 -11.08 -10.09
N THR A 91 1.94 -11.88 -10.81
CA THR A 91 2.38 -12.58 -12.03
C THR A 91 1.58 -12.08 -13.23
N ALA A 92 2.15 -12.26 -14.42
CA ALA A 92 1.53 -11.83 -15.67
C ALA A 92 0.25 -12.62 -16.03
N ASP A 93 0.05 -13.80 -15.41
CA ASP A 93 -1.11 -14.66 -15.65
C ASP A 93 -2.39 -14.12 -14.99
N TYR A 94 -2.25 -13.21 -14.03
CA TYR A 94 -3.37 -12.62 -13.31
C TYR A 94 -3.43 -11.11 -13.49
N THR A 95 -4.59 -10.55 -13.16
CA THR A 95 -4.85 -9.12 -13.26
C THR A 95 -5.11 -8.52 -11.90
N CYS A 96 -4.79 -7.24 -11.78
CA CYS A 96 -4.98 -6.40 -10.61
C CYS A 96 -5.71 -5.13 -11.02
N CYS A 97 -6.25 -4.42 -10.02
CA CYS A 97 -6.88 -3.13 -10.21
C CYS A 97 -5.89 -2.04 -9.80
N ILE A 98 -5.71 -1.07 -10.69
CA ILE A 98 -4.97 0.17 -10.41
C ILE A 98 -5.94 1.34 -10.56
N ARG A 99 -5.88 2.28 -9.63
CA ARG A 99 -6.72 3.47 -9.62
C ARG A 99 -5.85 4.71 -9.48
N LEU A 100 -6.01 5.63 -10.43
CA LEU A 100 -5.43 6.96 -10.39
C LEU A 100 -6.45 7.88 -9.72
N LEU A 101 -6.09 8.41 -8.56
CA LEU A 101 -6.96 9.22 -7.72
C LEU A 101 -6.52 10.68 -7.75
N ALA A 102 -7.48 11.60 -7.78
CA ALA A 102 -7.21 13.02 -7.62
C ALA A 102 -6.60 13.30 -6.24
N LYS A 103 -5.43 13.97 -6.20
CA LYS A 103 -4.92 14.54 -4.94
C LYS A 103 -5.63 15.85 -4.58
N GLY A 104 -6.10 16.57 -5.59
CA GLY A 104 -6.87 17.81 -5.47
C GLY A 104 -8.37 17.59 -5.62
N ARG A 105 -9.08 18.62 -6.11
CA ARG A 105 -10.55 18.56 -6.31
C ARG A 105 -10.98 17.66 -7.47
N GLN A 106 -10.16 17.53 -8.50
CA GLN A 106 -10.47 16.75 -9.71
C GLN A 106 -9.19 16.05 -10.18
N LEU A 107 -9.36 14.94 -10.88
CA LEU A 107 -8.25 14.25 -11.52
C LEU A 107 -7.74 15.14 -12.67
N PRO A 108 -6.42 15.42 -12.76
CA PRO A 108 -5.86 16.12 -13.91
C PRO A 108 -5.98 15.25 -15.17
N SER A 109 -5.59 15.78 -16.33
CA SER A 109 -5.44 14.94 -17.51
C SER A 109 -4.32 13.93 -17.23
N VAL A 110 -4.67 12.64 -17.24
CA VAL A 110 -3.74 11.54 -16.97
C VAL A 110 -3.84 10.48 -18.04
N GLN A 111 -2.72 9.80 -18.26
CA GLN A 111 -2.63 8.60 -19.08
C GLN A 111 -1.85 7.53 -18.32
N LEU A 112 -2.24 6.28 -18.48
CA LEU A 112 -1.53 5.12 -17.96
C LEU A 112 -0.97 4.33 -19.15
N LEU A 113 0.33 4.08 -19.18
CA LEU A 113 1.00 3.32 -20.23
C LEU A 113 1.68 2.09 -19.63
N ASP A 114 1.82 1.04 -20.44
CA ASP A 114 2.80 -0.01 -20.18
C ASP A 114 4.17 0.51 -20.64
N GLU A 115 5.08 0.70 -19.69
CA GLU A 115 6.41 1.30 -19.93
C GLU A 115 7.27 0.41 -20.84
N ASP A 116 7.03 -0.90 -20.83
CA ASP A 116 7.80 -1.86 -21.60
C ASP A 116 7.16 -2.12 -22.98
N ASP A 117 5.97 -1.55 -23.27
CA ASP A 117 5.33 -1.64 -24.59
C ASP A 117 5.86 -0.57 -25.57
N THR A 118 6.27 -1.03 -26.74
CA THR A 118 6.82 -0.20 -27.82
C THR A 118 5.77 0.63 -28.56
N THR A 119 4.49 0.30 -28.44
CA THR A 119 3.41 1.03 -29.14
C THR A 119 3.19 2.43 -28.55
N SER A 120 3.55 2.62 -27.27
CA SER A 120 3.25 3.84 -26.50
C SER A 120 1.76 4.21 -26.48
N GLU A 121 0.86 3.25 -26.70
CA GLU A 121 -0.57 3.49 -26.61
C GLU A 121 -1.03 3.50 -25.14
N PRO A 122 -1.78 4.53 -24.69
CA PRO A 122 -2.35 4.53 -23.36
C PRO A 122 -3.34 3.39 -23.16
N LEU A 123 -3.28 2.77 -21.98
CA LEU A 123 -4.26 1.80 -21.52
C LEU A 123 -5.62 2.46 -21.35
N ASN A 124 -6.68 1.75 -21.73
CA ASN A 124 -8.05 2.22 -21.57
C ASN A 124 -8.54 2.01 -20.13
N PRO A 125 -9.13 3.05 -19.50
CA PRO A 125 -9.73 2.88 -18.19
C PRO A 125 -10.98 1.99 -18.28
N THR A 126 -11.15 1.14 -17.27
CA THR A 126 -12.38 0.35 -17.08
C THR A 126 -13.49 1.19 -16.46
N GLU A 127 -13.13 2.22 -15.69
CA GLU A 127 -14.06 3.19 -15.11
C GLU A 127 -13.42 4.58 -15.08
N THR A 128 -14.22 5.61 -15.29
CA THR A 128 -13.78 7.02 -15.25
C THR A 128 -14.80 7.84 -14.48
N ASP A 129 -14.29 8.64 -13.56
CA ASP A 129 -15.02 9.60 -12.75
C ASP A 129 -14.22 10.92 -12.69
N LYS A 130 -14.88 11.99 -12.24
CA LYS A 130 -14.25 13.29 -11.99
C LYS A 130 -13.07 13.22 -11.01
N HIS A 131 -13.08 12.27 -10.09
CA HIS A 131 -12.09 12.11 -9.03
C HIS A 131 -11.11 10.96 -9.27
N TYR A 132 -11.36 10.08 -10.24
CA TYR A 132 -10.49 8.94 -10.49
C TYR A 132 -10.64 8.31 -11.88
N GLN A 133 -9.63 7.54 -12.27
CA GLN A 133 -9.69 6.55 -13.35
C GLN A 133 -9.23 5.21 -12.82
N GLU A 134 -9.97 4.15 -13.12
CA GLU A 134 -9.61 2.77 -12.76
C GLU A 134 -9.25 1.97 -14.02
N TYR A 135 -8.28 1.07 -13.86
CA TYR A 135 -7.82 0.17 -14.90
C TYR A 135 -7.67 -1.24 -14.34
N LYS A 136 -7.83 -2.21 -15.23
CA LYS A 136 -7.50 -3.62 -14.97
C LYS A 136 -6.27 -3.99 -15.78
N VAL A 137 -5.17 -4.30 -15.08
CA VAL A 137 -3.85 -4.53 -15.69
C VAL A 137 -3.27 -5.85 -15.22
N ARG A 138 -2.36 -6.44 -16.00
CA ARG A 138 -1.66 -7.66 -15.58
C ARG A 138 -0.70 -7.36 -14.42
N GLY A 139 -0.43 -8.36 -13.58
CA GLY A 139 0.63 -8.27 -12.58
C GLY A 139 2.01 -8.19 -13.24
N ASN A 140 3.02 -7.83 -12.44
CA ASN A 140 4.43 -7.73 -12.87
C ASN A 140 4.74 -6.68 -13.96
N LEU A 141 3.78 -5.82 -14.33
CA LEU A 141 4.01 -4.75 -15.29
C LEU A 141 4.85 -3.61 -14.69
N ARG A 142 5.61 -2.96 -15.57
CA ARG A 142 6.19 -1.64 -15.31
C ARG A 142 5.27 -0.62 -15.96
N LEU A 143 4.65 0.24 -15.16
CA LEU A 143 3.64 1.17 -15.64
C LEU A 143 4.16 2.60 -15.56
N ARG A 144 3.76 3.42 -16.54
CA ARG A 144 3.98 4.87 -16.51
C ARG A 144 2.66 5.59 -16.37
N VAL A 145 2.55 6.44 -15.35
CA VAL A 145 1.46 7.41 -15.21
C VAL A 145 1.99 8.76 -15.64
N GLU A 146 1.46 9.30 -16.73
CA GLU A 146 1.77 10.66 -17.17
C GLU A 146 0.63 11.61 -16.79
N TRP A 147 0.96 12.85 -16.44
CA TRP A 147 -0.05 13.88 -16.22
C TRP A 147 0.32 15.20 -16.87
N THR A 148 -0.71 15.95 -17.25
CA THR A 148 -0.63 17.36 -17.65
C THR A 148 -1.79 18.12 -17.01
N ASN A 149 -1.50 19.30 -16.48
CA ASN A 149 -2.46 20.13 -15.75
C ASN A 149 -2.54 21.56 -16.30
#